data_AF-A0A6L7QL26-F1
#
_entry.id   AF-A0A6L7QL26-F1
#
_cell.length_a   1.000
_cell.length_b   1.000
_cell.length_c   1.000
_cell.angle_alpha   90.00
_cell.angle_beta   90.00
_cell.angle_gamma   90.00
#
_symmetry.space_group_name_H-M   'P 1'
#
loop_
_entity.id
_entity.type
_entity.pdbx_description
1 polymer ?
#
loop_
_entity_poly.entity_id
_entity_poly.type
_entity_poly.pdbx_seq_one_letter_code
_entity_poly.pdbx_strand_id
1 'polypeptide(L)'
;MAPEGQTAIVLELPCFREDAVWNMSAEALRRSVWEALQRVKPIAEGEVVCFATYKLPFAYPVLEVGLAEHVERLVAYFQTFENLYLTGRSSLFRYVHLHDLFKAGKELVHDLPHAED
;
A
#
# COMPACT_ATOMS: atom_id res chain seq x y z
N MET A 1 -7.41 13.71 -6.56
CA MET A 1 -8.25 14.92 -6.76
C MET A 1 -8.97 14.77 -8.08
N ALA A 2 -10.25 15.16 -8.17
CA ALA A 2 -11.02 15.13 -9.41
C ALA A 2 -11.01 16.52 -10.09
N PRO A 3 -11.25 16.62 -11.40
CA PRO A 3 -11.48 17.90 -12.07
C PRO A 3 -12.65 18.69 -11.48
N GLU A 4 -12.74 19.98 -11.81
CA GLU A 4 -13.85 20.83 -11.39
C GLU A 4 -15.21 20.25 -11.84
N GLY A 5 -16.20 20.29 -10.94
CA GLY A 5 -17.53 19.72 -11.16
C GLY A 5 -17.58 18.19 -11.13
N GLN A 6 -16.48 17.50 -10.84
CA GLN A 6 -16.43 16.03 -10.79
C GLN A 6 -16.10 15.51 -9.40
N THR A 7 -16.46 14.26 -9.15
CA THR A 7 -16.14 13.54 -7.92
C THR A 7 -15.33 12.29 -8.24
N ALA A 8 -14.25 12.06 -7.50
CA ALA A 8 -13.51 10.81 -7.53
C ALA A 8 -13.87 9.98 -6.29
N ILE A 9 -14.38 8.78 -6.51
CA ILE A 9 -14.64 7.81 -5.44
C ILE A 9 -13.56 6.74 -5.52
N VAL A 10 -12.83 6.57 -4.43
CA VAL A 10 -11.84 5.50 -4.28
C VAL A 10 -12.44 4.44 -3.36
N LEU A 11 -12.45 3.20 -3.83
CA LEU A 11 -12.90 2.04 -3.08
C LEU A 11 -11.72 1.11 -2.89
N GLU A 12 -11.42 0.78 -1.65
CA GLU A 12 -10.35 -0.16 -1.29
C GLU A 12 -10.99 -1.50 -0.94
N LEU A 13 -10.50 -2.57 -1.56
CA LEU A 13 -10.96 -3.94 -1.31
C LEU A 13 -9.78 -4.78 -0.81
N PRO A 14 -9.52 -4.81 0.52
CA PRO A 14 -8.53 -5.70 1.09
C PRO A 14 -8.91 -7.15 0.79
N CYS A 15 -8.00 -7.91 0.19
CA CYS A 15 -8.17 -9.32 -0.13
C CYS A 15 -6.81 -10.01 -0.24
N PHE A 16 -6.81 -11.32 -0.04
CA PHE A 16 -5.67 -12.19 -0.30
C PHE A 16 -5.64 -12.61 -1.78
N ARG A 17 -4.49 -13.09 -2.26
CA ARG A 17 -4.36 -13.48 -3.67
C ARG A 17 -5.20 -14.71 -4.02
N GLU A 18 -5.47 -15.51 -3.02
CA GLU A 18 -6.25 -16.73 -3.04
C GLU A 18 -7.75 -16.43 -3.07
N ASP A 19 -8.17 -15.21 -2.70
CA ASP A 19 -9.58 -14.83 -2.71
C ASP A 19 -10.11 -14.76 -4.14
N ALA A 20 -11.38 -15.14 -4.31
CA ALA A 20 -12.04 -15.11 -5.61
C ALA A 20 -12.02 -13.70 -6.24
N VAL A 21 -12.19 -12.65 -5.42
CA VAL A 21 -12.18 -11.25 -5.87
C VAL A 21 -10.84 -10.83 -6.47
N TRP A 22 -9.72 -11.38 -5.98
CA TRP A 22 -8.40 -11.09 -6.52
C TRP A 22 -8.25 -11.63 -7.94
N ASN A 23 -8.90 -12.75 -8.25
CA ASN A 23 -8.80 -13.44 -9.54
C ASN A 23 -9.91 -13.05 -10.53
N MET A 24 -10.82 -12.15 -10.16
CA MET A 24 -11.84 -11.62 -11.06
C MET A 24 -11.22 -10.84 -12.23
N SER A 25 -11.90 -10.90 -13.39
CA SER A 25 -11.67 -9.98 -14.49
C SER A 25 -12.06 -8.56 -14.07
N ALA A 26 -11.45 -7.54 -14.70
CA ALA A 26 -11.74 -6.14 -14.41
C ALA A 26 -13.24 -5.81 -14.59
N GLU A 27 -13.89 -6.40 -15.60
CA GLU A 27 -15.32 -6.19 -15.86
C GLU A 27 -16.22 -6.81 -14.79
N ALA A 28 -15.90 -8.04 -14.34
CA ALA A 28 -16.66 -8.70 -13.28
C ALA A 28 -16.50 -7.95 -11.96
N LEU A 29 -15.28 -7.52 -11.64
CA LEU A 29 -14.99 -6.71 -10.45
C LEU A 29 -15.74 -5.38 -10.51
N ARG A 30 -15.70 -4.67 -11.66
CA ARG A 30 -16.45 -3.43 -11.86
C ARG A 30 -17.93 -3.61 -11.56
N ARG A 31 -18.55 -4.66 -12.13
CA ARG A 31 -19.97 -4.95 -11.91
C ARG A 31 -20.27 -5.17 -10.42
N SER A 32 -19.49 -6.04 -9.76
CA SER A 32 -19.69 -6.36 -8.34
C SER A 32 -19.54 -5.12 -7.45
N VAL A 33 -18.53 -4.30 -7.71
CA VAL A 33 -18.28 -3.06 -6.95
C VAL A 33 -19.38 -2.03 -7.20
N TRP A 34 -19.83 -1.89 -8.46
CA TRP A 34 -20.92 -0.98 -8.82
C TRP A 34 -22.23 -1.35 -8.13
N GLU A 35 -22.60 -2.63 -8.14
CA GLU A 35 -23.79 -3.12 -7.43
C GLU A 35 -23.71 -2.84 -5.93
N ALA A 36 -22.54 -3.01 -5.31
CA ALA A 36 -22.34 -2.68 -3.91
C ALA A 36 -22.46 -1.17 -3.65
N LEU A 37 -21.87 -0.33 -4.50
CA LEU A 37 -21.93 1.12 -4.40
C LEU A 37 -23.37 1.65 -4.52
N GLN A 38 -24.15 1.12 -5.48
CA GLN A 38 -25.55 1.51 -5.69
C GLN A 38 -26.44 1.27 -4.47
N ARG A 39 -26.14 0.24 -3.66
CA ARG A 39 -26.87 -0.04 -2.41
C ARG A 39 -26.62 1.00 -1.33
N VAL A 40 -25.45 1.65 -1.36
CA VAL A 40 -25.06 2.69 -0.40
C VAL A 40 -25.50 4.06 -0.88
N LYS A 41 -25.24 4.37 -2.16
CA LYS A 41 -25.58 5.63 -2.79
C LYS A 41 -25.99 5.39 -4.25
N PRO A 42 -27.26 5.66 -4.60
CA PRO A 42 -27.71 5.64 -5.98
C PRO A 42 -26.96 6.72 -6.78
N ILE A 43 -26.29 6.30 -7.85
CA ILE A 43 -25.58 7.17 -8.80
C ILE A 43 -26.04 6.76 -10.19
N ALA A 44 -26.42 7.70 -11.06
CA ALA A 44 -26.85 7.29 -12.39
C ALA A 44 -25.66 6.76 -13.20
N GLU A 45 -25.84 5.67 -13.94
CA GLU A 45 -24.74 5.05 -14.69
C GLU A 45 -24.10 6.01 -15.70
N GLY A 46 -24.90 6.92 -16.28
CA GLY A 46 -24.42 7.99 -17.18
C GLY A 46 -23.58 9.08 -16.51
N GLU A 47 -23.52 9.14 -15.17
CA GLU A 47 -22.66 10.08 -14.44
C GLU A 47 -21.23 9.54 -14.27
N VAL A 48 -20.99 8.25 -14.56
CA VAL A 48 -19.67 7.63 -14.43
C VAL A 48 -18.84 7.88 -15.68
N VAL A 49 -17.96 8.87 -15.60
CA VAL A 49 -17.10 9.27 -16.73
C VAL A 49 -15.88 8.35 -16.88
N CYS A 50 -15.40 7.76 -15.79
CA CYS A 50 -14.21 6.91 -15.78
C CYS A 50 -14.30 5.87 -14.66
N PHE A 51 -13.76 4.68 -14.92
CA PHE A 51 -13.60 3.62 -13.93
C PHE A 51 -12.23 2.96 -14.13
N ALA A 52 -11.46 2.83 -13.05
CA ALA A 52 -10.15 2.21 -13.07
C ALA A 52 -10.00 1.24 -11.89
N THR A 53 -9.24 0.17 -12.10
CA THR A 53 -8.97 -0.84 -11.08
C THR A 53 -7.48 -1.12 -11.04
N TYR A 54 -6.94 -1.23 -9.83
CA TYR A 54 -5.53 -1.51 -9.60
C TYR A 54 -5.40 -2.64 -8.58
N LYS A 55 -4.55 -3.62 -8.87
CA LYS A 55 -4.20 -4.70 -7.93
C LYS A 55 -2.86 -4.36 -7.29
N LEU A 56 -2.82 -4.34 -5.95
CA LEU A 56 -1.63 -3.99 -5.17
C LEU A 56 -1.17 -5.20 -4.34
N PRO A 57 -0.35 -6.10 -4.91
CA PRO A 57 -0.03 -7.40 -4.30
C PRO A 57 0.76 -7.33 -2.98
N PHE A 58 1.37 -6.19 -2.69
CA PHE A 58 2.20 -5.96 -1.51
C PHE A 58 1.85 -4.61 -0.87
N ALA A 59 0.55 -4.31 -0.79
CA ALA A 59 0.05 -3.02 -0.30
C ALA A 59 0.35 -2.78 1.19
N TYR A 60 0.27 -3.85 1.99
CA TYR A 60 0.40 -3.81 3.44
C TYR A 60 1.34 -4.90 3.95
N PRO A 61 2.21 -4.60 4.93
CA PRO A 61 2.86 -5.64 5.72
C PRO A 61 1.80 -6.28 6.61
N VAL A 62 1.48 -7.54 6.36
CA VAL A 62 0.57 -8.32 7.20
C VAL A 62 1.34 -8.76 8.44
N LEU A 63 0.90 -8.32 9.62
CA LEU A 63 1.55 -8.62 10.89
C LEU A 63 0.94 -9.88 11.51
N GLU A 64 1.60 -11.01 11.31
CA GLU A 64 1.20 -12.30 11.89
C GLU A 64 1.81 -12.51 13.28
N VAL A 65 1.16 -13.34 14.09
CA VAL A 65 1.70 -13.74 15.40
C VAL A 65 3.05 -14.43 15.21
N GLY A 66 4.07 -13.97 15.94
CA GLY A 66 5.44 -14.49 15.83
C GLY A 66 6.27 -13.87 14.69
N LEU A 67 5.68 -13.03 13.83
CA LEU A 67 6.43 -12.38 12.75
C LEU A 67 7.52 -11.42 13.29
N ALA A 68 7.29 -10.80 14.44
CA ALA A 68 8.23 -9.86 15.05
C ALA A 68 9.63 -10.48 15.25
N GLU A 69 9.70 -11.70 15.79
CA GLU A 69 10.97 -12.40 16.01
C GLU A 69 11.69 -12.69 14.68
N HIS A 70 10.95 -13.07 13.64
CA HIS A 70 11.52 -13.29 12.31
C HIS A 70 12.09 -12.00 11.72
N VAL A 71 11.36 -10.89 11.83
CA VAL A 71 11.78 -9.58 11.35
C VAL A 71 13.01 -9.11 12.13
N GLU A 72 13.04 -9.26 13.45
CA GLU A 72 14.18 -8.89 14.29
C GLU A 72 15.45 -9.64 13.89
N ARG A 73 15.39 -10.95 13.66
CA ARG A 73 16.55 -11.72 13.17
C ARG A 73 17.05 -11.25 11.82
N LEU A 74 16.14 -10.94 10.89
CA LEU A 74 16.49 -10.45 9.55
C LEU A 74 17.12 -9.06 9.62
N VAL A 75 16.53 -8.15 10.40
CA VAL A 75 17.06 -6.80 10.62
C VAL A 75 18.45 -6.88 11.25
N ALA A 76 18.65 -7.70 12.28
CA ALA A 76 19.94 -7.88 12.92
C ALA A 76 21.01 -8.39 11.95
N TYR A 77 20.65 -9.35 11.06
CA TYR A 77 21.54 -9.82 10.01
C TYR A 77 21.90 -8.70 9.01
N PHE A 78 20.93 -7.94 8.51
CA PHE A 78 21.24 -6.87 7.56
C PHE A 78 22.01 -5.70 8.17
N GLN A 79 21.90 -5.50 9.49
CA GLN A 79 22.69 -4.52 10.22
C GLN A 79 24.18 -4.90 10.36
N THR A 80 24.60 -6.12 9.97
CA THR A 80 26.03 -6.47 9.96
C THR A 80 26.79 -5.86 8.78
N PHE A 81 26.11 -5.29 7.80
CA PHE A 81 26.73 -4.64 6.65
C PHE A 81 26.88 -3.13 6.92
N GLU A 82 28.11 -2.62 6.90
CA GLU A 82 28.42 -1.22 7.22
C GLU A 82 27.84 -0.20 6.20
N ASN A 83 27.54 -0.66 4.99
CA ASN A 83 27.06 0.16 3.87
C ASN A 83 25.60 -0.12 3.48
N LEU A 84 24.84 -0.82 4.31
CA LEU A 84 23.43 -1.12 4.08
C LEU A 84 22.55 -0.51 5.18
N TYR A 85 21.58 0.30 4.77
CA TYR A 85 20.66 0.97 5.68
C TYR A 85 19.22 0.61 5.35
N LEU A 86 18.50 0.09 6.34
CA LEU A 86 17.10 -0.31 6.18
C LEU A 86 16.16 0.87 6.43
N THR A 87 15.24 1.11 5.51
CA THR A 87 14.18 2.11 5.66
C THR A 87 12.91 1.68 4.91
N GLY A 88 11.76 2.24 5.28
CA GLY A 88 10.47 1.91 4.67
C GLY A 88 9.62 0.89 5.45
N ARG A 89 8.36 0.74 5.02
CA ARG A 89 7.39 -0.18 5.62
C ARG A 89 7.76 -1.65 5.43
N SER A 90 8.18 -2.01 4.21
CA SER A 90 8.37 -3.40 3.81
C SER A 90 9.69 -3.99 4.29
N SER A 91 10.76 -3.20 4.39
CA SER A 91 12.05 -3.67 4.90
C SER A 91 12.01 -3.96 6.40
N LEU A 92 11.25 -3.15 7.14
CA LEU A 92 11.11 -3.24 8.59
C LEU A 92 9.82 -3.96 9.01
N PHE A 93 8.97 -4.36 8.07
CA PHE A 93 7.62 -4.90 8.31
C PHE A 93 6.83 -4.06 9.34
N ARG A 94 6.80 -2.75 9.15
CA ARG A 94 6.10 -1.81 10.05
C ARG A 94 4.89 -1.19 9.38
N TYR A 95 3.79 -1.10 10.12
CA TYR A 95 2.60 -0.37 9.73
C TYR A 95 2.73 1.10 10.16
N VAL A 96 3.29 1.93 9.28
CA VAL A 96 3.55 3.37 9.52
C VAL A 96 2.95 4.26 8.43
N HIS A 97 2.80 5.55 8.71
CA HIS A 97 2.24 6.53 7.79
C HIS A 97 3.31 7.18 6.90
N LEU A 98 2.87 7.86 5.84
CA LEU A 98 3.76 8.52 4.88
C LEU A 98 4.70 9.55 5.53
N HIS A 99 4.23 10.30 6.52
CA HIS A 99 5.07 11.29 7.21
C HIS A 99 6.18 10.64 8.04
N ASP A 100 5.95 9.46 8.63
CA ASP A 100 6.98 8.69 9.33
C ASP A 100 8.08 8.28 8.35
N LEU A 101 7.70 7.88 7.13
CA LEU A 101 8.64 7.48 6.09
C LEU A 101 9.48 8.66 5.60
N PHE A 102 8.88 9.84 5.41
CA PHE A 102 9.64 11.04 5.04
C PHE A 102 10.60 11.46 6.14
N LYS A 103 10.16 11.41 7.40
CA LYS A 103 11.02 11.70 8.54
C LYS A 103 12.21 10.73 8.60
N ALA A 104 11.94 9.42 8.56
CA ALA A 104 12.97 8.39 8.61
C ALA A 104 13.96 8.49 7.44
N GLY A 105 13.48 8.80 6.22
CA GLY A 105 14.36 9.02 5.07
C GLY A 105 15.28 10.23 5.24
N LYS A 106 14.76 11.33 5.78
CA LYS A 106 15.56 12.54 6.06
C LYS A 106 16.61 12.29 7.14
N GLU A 107 16.21 11.65 8.23
CA GLU A 107 17.12 11.28 9.34
C GLU A 107 18.22 10.36 8.85
N LEU A 108 17.88 9.33 8.07
CA LEU A 108 18.87 8.42 7.50
C LEU A 108 19.91 9.15 6.66
N VAL A 109 19.50 10.01 5.73
CA VAL A 109 20.44 10.75 4.87
C VAL A 109 21.36 11.68 5.67
N HIS A 110 20.83 12.29 6.74
CA HIS A 110 21.64 13.12 7.65
C HIS A 110 22.71 12.30 8.38
N ASP A 111 22.39 11.07 8.77
CA ASP A 111 23.25 10.21 9.57
C ASP A 111 24.22 9.37 8.74
N LEU A 112 24.11 9.38 7.41
CA LEU A 112 25.05 8.71 6.53
C LEU A 112 26.46 9.35 6.67
N PRO A 113 27.52 8.54 6.78
CA PRO A 113 28.87 9.07 6.76
C PRO A 113 29.08 9.85 5.46
N HIS A 114 29.49 11.12 5.58
CA HIS A 114 29.91 11.90 4.43
C HIS A 114 31.19 11.26 3.88
N ALA A 115 31.25 11.06 2.57
CA ALA A 115 32.49 10.64 1.93
C ALA A 115 33.57 11.68 2.27
N GLU A 116 34.64 11.25 2.93
CA GLU A 116 35.86 12.05 2.96
C GLU A 116 36.43 12.07 1.52
N ASP A 117 36.71 13.27 1.01
CA ASP A 117 37.37 13.48 -0.29
C ASP A 117 38.80 12.90 -0.32
#